data_AF-A0A924GZM2-F1
#
_entry.id   AF-A0A924GZM2-F1
#
_cell.length_a   1.000
_cell.length_b   1.000
_cell.length_c   1.000
_cell.angle_alpha   90.00
_cell.angle_beta   90.00
_cell.angle_gamma   90.00
#
_symmetry.space_group_name_H-M   'P 1'
#
loop_
_entity.id
_entity.type
_entity.pdbx_description
1 polymer ?
#
loop_
_entity_poly.entity_id
_entity_poly.type
_entity_poly.pdbx_seq_one_letter_code
_entity_poly.pdbx_strand_id
1 'polypeptide(L)'
;MEKPKAVLFDAYGTLFDVYSVGLLAEQLFPGQGDALAVLWRDKQIEYTRLVTTSNDGAHYRPFWDLTRASLRYTCKRLALDLQPADEERLMNQYRHLSAFPENREVLQALKDKGIVTGIL
;
A
#
# COMPACT_ATOMS: atom_id res chain seq x y z
N MET A 1 -7.79 27.08 -19.77
CA MET A 1 -8.54 26.12 -18.92
C MET A 1 -8.82 26.77 -17.59
N GLU A 2 -10.01 26.56 -17.03
CA GLU A 2 -10.36 27.02 -15.68
C GLU A 2 -9.56 26.24 -14.62
N LYS A 3 -9.24 26.89 -13.51
CA LYS A 3 -8.43 26.30 -12.45
C LYS A 3 -9.27 25.32 -11.63
N PRO A 4 -8.78 24.09 -11.35
CA PRO A 4 -9.52 23.15 -10.52
C PRO A 4 -9.66 23.69 -9.09
N LYS A 5 -10.83 23.47 -8.49
CA LYS A 5 -11.10 23.85 -7.09
C LYS A 5 -10.39 22.94 -6.10
N ALA A 6 -10.17 21.68 -6.47
CA ALA A 6 -9.47 20.69 -5.66
C ALA A 6 -8.68 19.71 -6.52
N VAL A 7 -7.63 19.13 -5.93
CA VAL A 7 -6.88 18.00 -6.46
C VAL A 7 -6.87 16.90 -5.39
N LEU A 8 -7.41 15.73 -5.73
CA LEU A 8 -7.41 14.56 -4.85
C LEU A 8 -6.37 13.57 -5.34
N PHE A 9 -5.61 13.02 -4.40
CA PHE A 9 -4.56 12.04 -4.67
C PHE A 9 -4.98 10.68 -4.11
N ASP A 10 -4.68 9.62 -4.84
CA ASP A 10 -4.54 8.31 -4.20
C ASP A 10 -3.36 8.36 -3.21
N ALA A 11 -3.42 7.55 -2.16
CA ALA A 11 -2.33 7.39 -1.21
C ALA A 11 -1.28 6.38 -1.71
N TYR A 12 -1.69 5.14 -1.97
CA TYR A 12 -0.78 3.99 -2.05
C TYR A 12 -0.22 3.81 -3.47
N GLY A 13 1.05 4.17 -3.67
CA GLY A 13 1.72 4.16 -4.97
C GLY A 13 1.67 5.49 -5.71
N THR A 14 1.02 6.51 -5.13
CA THR A 14 1.02 7.89 -5.65
C THR A 14 1.73 8.83 -4.68
N LEU A 15 1.31 8.88 -3.41
CA LEU A 15 2.00 9.66 -2.38
C LEU A 15 2.99 8.80 -1.59
N PHE A 16 2.67 7.54 -1.35
CA PHE A 16 3.49 6.65 -0.55
C PHE A 16 4.04 5.50 -1.38
N ASP A 17 5.34 5.24 -1.23
CA ASP A 17 6.02 4.13 -1.89
C ASP A 17 5.68 2.80 -1.19
N VAL A 18 4.80 2.02 -1.81
CA VAL A 18 4.38 0.70 -1.33
C VAL A 18 5.48 -0.35 -1.38
N TYR A 19 6.53 -0.15 -2.17
CA TYR A 19 7.65 -1.08 -2.29
C TYR A 19 8.71 -0.87 -1.21
N SER A 20 8.60 0.20 -0.41
CA SER A 20 9.49 0.44 0.75
C SER A 20 9.44 -0.65 1.83
N VAL A 21 8.46 -1.57 1.77
CA VAL A 21 8.43 -2.79 2.61
C VAL A 21 9.50 -3.82 2.21
N GLY A 22 10.01 -3.75 0.98
CA GLY A 22 10.96 -4.71 0.40
C GLY A 22 12.26 -4.81 1.19
N LEU A 23 12.75 -3.70 1.74
CA LEU A 23 13.96 -3.70 2.58
C LEU A 23 13.79 -4.56 3.84
N LEU A 24 12.68 -4.39 4.55
CA LEU A 24 12.39 -5.19 5.75
C LEU A 24 12.11 -6.65 5.36
N ALA A 25 11.41 -6.87 4.25
CA ALA A 25 11.16 -8.21 3.73
C ALA A 25 12.48 -8.95 3.41
N GLU A 26 13.46 -8.28 2.81
CA GLU A 26 14.79 -8.84 2.52
C GLU A 26 15.57 -9.17 3.81
N GLN A 27 15.45 -8.33 4.84
CA GLN A 27 16.08 -8.60 6.14
C GLN A 27 15.49 -9.82 6.84
N LEU A 28 14.18 -10.02 6.70
CA LEU A 28 13.45 -11.15 7.30
C LEU A 28 13.59 -12.44 6.48
N PHE A 29 13.60 -12.30 5.16
CA PHE A 29 13.64 -13.38 4.19
C PHE A 29 14.69 -13.08 3.10
N PRO A 30 15.99 -13.34 3.38
CA PRO A 30 17.07 -13.02 2.45
C PRO A 30 16.86 -13.67 1.07
N GLY A 31 17.03 -12.87 0.01
CA GLY A 31 16.82 -13.25 -1.39
C GLY A 31 15.36 -13.23 -1.85
N GLN A 32 14.42 -12.77 -1.01
CA GLN A 32 12.98 -12.82 -1.27
C GLN A 32 12.28 -11.47 -1.09
N GLY A 33 13.00 -10.40 -0.71
CA GLY A 33 12.41 -9.09 -0.40
C GLY A 33 11.59 -8.52 -1.55
N ASP A 34 12.17 -8.47 -2.75
CA ASP A 34 11.51 -7.96 -3.95
C ASP A 34 10.31 -8.84 -4.36
N ALA A 35 10.50 -10.16 -4.35
CA ALA A 35 9.45 -11.12 -4.70
C ALA A 35 8.25 -11.03 -3.76
N LEU A 36 8.51 -10.86 -2.45
CA LEU A 36 7.46 -10.64 -1.44
C LEU A 36 6.78 -9.29 -1.67
N ALA A 37 7.53 -8.19 -1.83
CA ALA A 37 6.95 -6.86 -1.98
C ALA A 37 6.02 -6.76 -3.20
N VAL A 38 6.45 -7.31 -4.35
CA VAL A 38 5.65 -7.35 -5.58
C VAL A 38 4.39 -8.19 -5.39
N LEU A 39 4.54 -9.46 -4.98
CA LEU A 39 3.40 -10.37 -4.87
C LEU A 39 2.40 -9.93 -3.79
N TRP A 40 2.89 -9.35 -2.69
CA TRP A 40 2.04 -8.81 -1.63
C TRP A 40 1.18 -7.67 -2.15
N ARG A 41 1.77 -6.70 -2.85
CA ARG A 41 1.03 -5.58 -3.43
C ARG A 41 0.00 -6.05 -4.46
N ASP A 42 0.38 -6.99 -5.32
CA ASP A 42 -0.53 -7.55 -6.33
C ASP A 42 -1.74 -8.21 -5.67
N LYS A 43 -1.50 -9.07 -4.67
CA LYS A 43 -2.58 -9.79 -3.97
C LYS A 43 -3.45 -8.88 -3.12
N GLN A 44 -2.88 -7.82 -2.55
CA GLN A 44 -3.66 -6.81 -1.82
C GLN A 44 -4.69 -6.14 -2.75
N ILE A 45 -4.28 -5.70 -3.94
CA ILE A 45 -5.17 -5.06 -4.92
C ILE A 45 -6.14 -6.07 -5.55
N GLU A 46 -5.70 -7.30 -5.79
CA GLU A 46 -6.60 -8.36 -6.24
C GLU A 46 -7.71 -8.60 -5.21
N TYR A 47 -7.37 -8.65 -3.92
CA TYR A 47 -8.34 -8.89 -2.86
C TYR A 47 -9.34 -7.76 -2.72
N THR A 48 -8.94 -6.48 -2.86
CA THR A 48 -9.91 -5.36 -2.85
C THR A 48 -10.91 -5.50 -3.99
N ARG A 49 -10.44 -5.82 -5.20
CA ARG A 49 -11.33 -6.04 -6.36
C ARG A 49 -12.28 -7.21 -6.13
N LEU A 50 -11.78 -8.34 -5.62
CA LEU A 50 -12.58 -9.54 -5.37
C LEU A 50 -13.70 -9.27 -4.36
N VAL A 51 -13.39 -8.66 -3.20
CA VAL A 51 -14.41 -8.45 -2.16
C VAL A 51 -15.44 -7.39 -2.54
N THR A 52 -15.06 -6.40 -3.37
CA THR A 52 -15.98 -5.37 -3.85
C THR A 52 -16.89 -5.88 -4.96
N THR A 53 -16.40 -6.75 -5.85
CA THR A 53 -17.18 -7.23 -7.02
C THR A 53 -17.97 -8.50 -6.75
N SER A 54 -17.61 -9.25 -5.72
CA SER A 54 -18.30 -10.50 -5.37
C SER A 54 -19.58 -10.21 -4.59
N ASN A 55 -20.69 -10.79 -5.03
CA ASN A 55 -21.99 -10.74 -4.35
C ASN A 55 -22.39 -9.30 -3.94
N ASP A 56 -22.33 -8.37 -4.90
CA ASP A 56 -22.67 -6.94 -4.72
C ASP A 56 -21.96 -6.26 -3.53
N GLY A 57 -20.72 -6.66 -3.23
CA GLY A 57 -19.90 -6.09 -2.17
C GLY A 57 -20.24 -6.59 -0.76
N ALA A 58 -21.07 -7.63 -0.63
CA ALA A 58 -21.43 -8.24 0.66
C ALA A 58 -20.23 -8.76 1.47
N HIS A 59 -19.07 -8.91 0.81
CA HIS A 59 -17.83 -9.40 1.41
C HIS A 59 -16.83 -8.30 1.73
N TYR A 60 -17.24 -7.02 1.72
CA TYR A 60 -16.37 -5.90 2.05
C TYR A 60 -15.59 -6.16 3.34
N ARG A 61 -14.29 -5.89 3.28
CA ARG A 61 -13.40 -5.88 4.44
C ARG A 61 -12.55 -4.61 4.39
N PRO A 62 -12.21 -4.04 5.57
CA PRO A 62 -11.30 -2.91 5.64
C PRO A 62 -9.98 -3.20 4.92
N PHE A 63 -9.39 -2.19 4.28
CA PHE A 63 -8.14 -2.33 3.54
C PHE A 63 -7.02 -2.99 4.38
N TRP A 64 -6.93 -2.65 5.66
CA TRP A 64 -5.93 -3.21 6.59
C TRP A 64 -6.04 -4.74 6.75
N ASP A 65 -7.27 -5.27 6.79
CA ASP A 65 -7.50 -6.70 6.86
C ASP A 65 -7.03 -7.42 5.59
N LEU A 66 -7.28 -6.80 4.44
CA LEU A 66 -6.87 -7.32 3.14
C LEU A 66 -5.34 -7.24 2.96
N THR A 67 -4.70 -6.19 3.48
CA THR A 67 -3.23 -6.07 3.55
C THR A 67 -2.64 -7.23 4.33
N ARG A 68 -3.17 -7.55 5.51
CA ARG A 68 -2.69 -8.70 6.31
C ARG A 68 -2.98 -10.04 5.63
N ALA A 69 -4.18 -10.20 5.07
CA ALA A 69 -4.56 -11.43 4.39
C ALA A 69 -3.67 -11.73 3.17
N SER A 70 -3.38 -10.70 2.37
CA SER A 70 -2.48 -10.81 1.21
C SER A 70 -1.03 -11.05 1.59
N LEU A 71 -0.54 -10.51 2.73
CA LEU A 71 0.77 -10.84 3.28
C LEU A 71 0.87 -12.33 3.61
N ARG A 72 -0.09 -12.85 4.38
CA ARG A 72 -0.15 -14.27 4.75
C ARG A 72 -0.19 -15.17 3.52
N TYR A 73 -0.99 -14.80 2.51
CA TYR A 73 -1.04 -15.53 1.25
C TYR A 73 0.33 -15.54 0.56
N THR A 74 0.98 -14.37 0.48
CA THR A 74 2.28 -14.20 -0.19
C THR A 74 3.36 -15.05 0.46
N CYS A 75 3.50 -15.00 1.79
CA CYS A 75 4.46 -15.83 2.52
C CYS A 75 4.19 -17.32 2.29
N LYS A 76 2.92 -17.77 2.34
CA LYS A 76 2.59 -19.17 2.01
C LYS A 76 2.94 -19.54 0.58
N ARG A 77 2.67 -18.66 -0.39
CA ARG A 77 2.93 -18.90 -1.82
C ARG A 77 4.42 -18.96 -2.15
N LEU A 78 5.24 -18.24 -1.39
CA LEU A 78 6.69 -18.20 -1.50
C LEU A 78 7.40 -19.19 -0.55
N ALA A 79 6.63 -20.00 0.20
CA ALA A 79 7.13 -20.94 1.21
C ALA A 79 8.03 -20.29 2.28
N LEU A 80 7.66 -19.07 2.70
CA LEU A 80 8.34 -18.32 3.75
C LEU A 80 7.71 -18.62 5.11
N ASP A 81 8.55 -18.88 6.11
CA ASP A 81 8.11 -19.11 7.48
C ASP A 81 7.78 -17.78 8.16
N LEU A 82 6.52 -17.35 8.04
CA LEU A 82 6.04 -16.10 8.60
C LEU A 82 5.66 -16.28 10.07
N GLN A 83 6.58 -15.92 10.96
CA GLN A 83 6.31 -15.87 12.39
C GLN A 83 5.40 -14.69 12.76
N PRO A 84 4.58 -14.80 13.82
CA PRO A 84 3.65 -13.73 14.21
C PRO A 84 4.34 -12.37 14.44
N ALA A 85 5.56 -12.37 15.00
CA ALA A 85 6.32 -11.15 15.22
C ALA A 85 6.74 -10.48 13.90
N ASP A 86 7.11 -11.27 12.90
CA ASP A 86 7.54 -10.76 11.59
C ASP A 86 6.35 -10.26 10.77
N GLU A 87 5.17 -10.90 10.90
CA GLU A 87 3.93 -10.36 10.37
C GLU A 87 3.64 -8.96 10.92
N GLU A 88 3.71 -8.77 12.24
CA GLU A 88 3.49 -7.45 12.83
C GLU A 88 4.54 -6.42 12.40
N ARG A 89 5.81 -6.82 12.25
CA ARG A 89 6.86 -5.93 11.76
C ARG A 89 6.58 -5.47 10.33
N LEU A 90 6.23 -6.38 9.43
CA LEU A 90 5.89 -6.07 8.04
C LEU A 90 4.63 -5.21 7.94
N MET A 91 3.59 -5.54 8.69
CA MET A 91 2.37 -4.73 8.77
C MET A 91 2.70 -3.31 9.29
N ASN A 92 3.49 -3.18 10.35
CA ASN A 92 3.90 -1.87 10.86
C ASN A 92 4.73 -1.08 9.85
N GLN A 93 5.60 -1.72 9.06
CA GLN A 93 6.31 -1.05 7.97
C GLN A 93 5.33 -0.53 6.92
N TYR A 94 4.29 -1.31 6.57
CA TYR A 94 3.24 -0.85 5.66
C TYR A 94 2.42 0.33 6.23
N ARG A 95 2.33 0.47 7.56
CA ARG A 95 1.71 1.65 8.19
C ARG A 95 2.56 2.92 8.06
N HIS A 96 3.87 2.77 7.88
CA HIS A 96 4.85 3.86 7.84
C HIS A 96 5.59 3.91 6.50
N LEU A 97 4.85 3.74 5.40
CA LEU A 97 5.43 3.83 4.06
C LEU A 97 6.13 5.18 3.87
N SER A 98 7.25 5.13 3.16
CA SER A 98 7.99 6.33 2.80
C SER A 98 7.17 7.17 1.81
N ALA A 99 7.10 8.48 2.03
CA ALA A 99 6.53 9.40 1.06
C ALA A 99 7.54 9.65 -0.08
N PHE A 100 7.06 9.79 -1.31
CA PHE A 100 7.91 10.22 -2.43
C PHE A 100 8.48 11.63 -2.17
N PRO A 101 9.76 11.89 -2.50
CA PRO A 101 10.45 13.13 -2.15
C PRO A 101 9.81 14.37 -2.81
N GLU A 102 9.24 14.23 -4.00
CA GLU A 102 8.59 15.30 -4.75
C GLU A 102 7.26 15.77 -4.13
N ASN A 103 6.60 14.96 -3.30
CA ASN A 103 5.28 15.26 -2.76
C ASN A 103 5.21 16.62 -2.08
N ARG A 104 6.25 16.95 -1.30
CA ARG A 104 6.28 18.19 -0.52
C ARG A 104 6.22 19.41 -1.44
N GLU A 105 7.03 19.41 -2.50
CA GLU A 105 7.09 20.52 -3.45
C GLU A 105 5.76 20.67 -4.19
N VAL A 106 5.21 19.56 -4.69
CA VAL A 106 3.94 19.56 -5.43
C VAL A 106 2.78 20.05 -4.56
N LEU A 107 2.65 19.53 -3.34
CA LEU A 107 1.59 19.93 -2.41
C LEU A 107 1.72 21.40 -2.00
N GLN A 108 2.94 21.89 -1.79
CA GLN A 108 3.19 23.30 -1.50
C GLN A 108 2.77 24.18 -2.68
N ALA A 109 3.14 23.82 -3.92
CA ALA A 109 2.76 24.56 -5.11
C ALA A 109 1.23 24.61 -5.34
N LEU A 110 0.50 23.55 -5.00
CA LEU A 110 -0.97 23.54 -5.04
C LEU A 110 -1.56 24.45 -3.96
N LYS A 111 -1.01 24.41 -2.75
CA LYS A 111 -1.42 25.26 -1.63
C LYS A 111 -1.18 26.75 -1.91
N ASP A 112 -0.04 27.11 -2.47
CA ASP A 112 0.29 28.51 -2.82
C ASP A 112 -0.64 29.04 -3.92
N LYS A 113 -1.15 28.14 -4.76
CA LYS A 113 -2.22 28.43 -5.71
C LYS A 113 -3.61 28.47 -5.05
N GLY A 114 -3.78 28.23 -3.76
CA GLY A 114 -5.10 28.18 -3.12
C GLY A 114 -5.99 27.05 -3.65
N ILE A 115 -5.38 25.97 -4.16
CA ILE A 115 -6.10 24.76 -4.59
C ILE A 115 -6.22 23.83 -3.37
N VAL A 116 -7.42 23.34 -3.10
CA VAL A 116 -7.65 22.38 -2.01
C VAL A 116 -7.03 21.03 -2.39
N THR A 117 -6.31 20.39 -1.46
CA THR A 117 -5.75 19.05 -1.63
C THR A 117 -6.40 18.06 -0.68
N GLY A 118 -6.61 16.83 -1.13
CA GLY A 118 -7.12 15.74 -0.29
C GLY A 118 -6.64 14.36 -0.76
N ILE A 119 -6.94 13.34 0.02
CA ILE A 119 -6.69 11.92 -0.32
C ILE A 119 -8.04 11.22 -0.46
N LEU A 120 -8.18 10.33 -1.45
CA LEU A 120 -9.37 9.49 -1.65
C LEU A 120 -9.00 8.06 -2.00
#